data_AF-A0A2R7NI59-F1
#
_entry.id   AF-A0A2R7NI59-F1
#
_cell.length_a   1.000
_cell.length_b   1.000
_cell.length_c   1.000
_cell.angle_alpha   90.00
_cell.angle_beta   90.00
_cell.angle_gamma   90.00
#
_symmetry.space_group_name_H-M   'P 1'
#
loop_
_entity.id
_entity.type
_entity.pdbx_description
1 polymer ?
#
loop_
_entity_poly.entity_id
_entity_poly.type
_entity_poly.pdbx_seq_one_letter_code
_entity_poly.pdbx_strand_id
1 'polypeptide(L)'
;MILSIGLWNPSEACTRVVYKGPQNTVITARSMDWRDEIPANLWVFPKGIDRNGQVGSKSVKWTSKYGSLISSSWDIASADGMNEKGLVANMLWLGESQYPKFDGKGSKKGIAISLWAQYYLDNFSTVKEAVEFSRKEPFVIVSDYIPGTERFTTVHLSISDASGDNAVFEYIDGKLIIHHDPSYTVMTNSPIFEEQLALNNYWKGIPGTVMLPGTNRAADRFVRASYYINAIPQTADIRTAVASVFSVIRNCSVPYGITSATEPNISSTRWRSVSDQKNLVYYFETVFTPNTFWVDLKDFDLSPKGKVMKLDLSNNKTYNGKSNADFKESAPFTFLGLK
;
A
#
# COMPACT_ATOMS: atom_id res chain seq x y z
N MET A 1 3.42 -32.23 27.96
CA MET A 1 3.77 -31.64 26.65
C MET A 1 2.68 -30.64 26.32
N ILE A 2 2.90 -29.36 26.60
CA ILE A 2 1.91 -28.30 26.32
C ILE A 2 1.99 -28.07 24.80
N LEU A 3 0.97 -28.52 24.06
CA LEU A 3 0.80 -28.10 22.67
C LEU A 3 0.44 -26.62 22.69
N SER A 4 1.40 -25.77 22.37
CA SER A 4 1.11 -24.40 21.95
C SER A 4 0.35 -24.49 20.63
N ILE A 5 -0.97 -24.34 20.69
CA ILE A 5 -1.80 -24.10 19.51
C ILE A 5 -1.39 -22.72 19.01
N GLY A 6 -0.49 -22.67 18.03
CA GLY A 6 -0.19 -21.45 17.31
C GLY A 6 -1.48 -20.98 16.65
N LEU A 7 -2.00 -19.83 17.09
CA LEU A 7 -3.10 -19.16 16.41
C LEU A 7 -2.58 -18.78 15.01
N TRP A 8 -2.97 -19.55 14.00
CA TRP A 8 -2.74 -19.19 12.60
C TRP A 8 -3.65 -18.03 12.26
N ASN A 9 -3.12 -16.80 12.33
CA ASN A 9 -3.83 -15.63 11.83
C ASN A 9 -3.91 -15.71 10.30
N PRO A 10 -5.11 -15.47 9.71
CA PRO A 10 -5.26 -15.41 8.27
C PRO A 10 -4.38 -14.29 7.68
N SER A 11 -3.48 -14.65 6.78
CA SER A 11 -2.51 -13.72 6.16
C SER A 11 -2.87 -13.46 4.71
N GLU A 12 -3.55 -12.34 4.45
CA GLU A 12 -4.06 -11.94 3.13
C GLU A 12 -2.91 -11.65 2.16
N ALA A 13 -2.95 -12.22 0.95
CA ALA A 13 -1.92 -12.02 -0.05
C ALA A 13 -1.85 -10.54 -0.50
N CYS A 14 -0.73 -9.86 -0.39
CA CYS A 14 -0.50 -8.58 -1.07
C CYS A 14 0.94 -8.58 -1.55
N THR A 15 1.20 -7.96 -2.70
CA THR A 15 2.56 -7.78 -3.22
C THR A 15 2.77 -6.33 -3.57
N ARG A 16 3.94 -5.79 -3.25
CA ARG A 16 4.41 -4.47 -3.69
C ARG A 16 5.80 -4.62 -4.32
N VAL A 17 6.00 -3.96 -5.45
CA VAL A 17 7.27 -3.95 -6.20
C VAL A 17 7.64 -2.54 -6.66
N VAL A 18 8.93 -2.25 -6.71
CA VAL A 18 9.48 -0.98 -7.21
C VAL A 18 10.49 -1.24 -8.30
N TYR A 19 10.18 -0.71 -9.48
CA TYR A 19 11.09 -0.64 -10.58
C TYR A 19 11.97 0.61 -10.48
N LYS A 20 13.27 0.43 -10.68
CA LYS A 20 14.28 1.50 -10.68
C LYS A 20 15.02 1.47 -12.01
N GLY A 21 14.53 2.24 -12.97
CA GLY A 21 15.09 2.33 -14.31
C GLY A 21 16.04 3.52 -14.51
N PRO A 22 16.64 3.65 -15.70
CA PRO A 22 17.46 4.78 -16.10
C PRO A 22 16.73 6.13 -16.00
N GLN A 23 17.49 7.23 -15.94
CA GLN A 23 16.97 8.60 -15.91
C GLN A 23 15.97 8.86 -14.76
N ASN A 24 16.19 8.23 -13.61
CA ASN A 24 15.31 8.30 -12.44
C ASN A 24 13.87 7.89 -12.73
N THR A 25 13.65 6.94 -13.64
CA THR A 25 12.33 6.33 -13.84
C THR A 25 12.05 5.37 -12.69
N VAL A 26 11.21 5.80 -11.75
CA VAL A 26 10.82 4.99 -10.59
C VAL A 26 9.32 4.72 -10.64
N ILE A 27 8.95 3.45 -10.64
CA ILE A 27 7.56 3.01 -10.74
C ILE A 27 7.26 2.01 -9.62
N THR A 28 6.24 2.30 -8.82
CA THR A 28 5.80 1.41 -7.74
C THR A 28 4.50 0.74 -8.13
N ALA A 29 4.41 -0.57 -8.01
CA ALA A 29 3.20 -1.33 -8.29
C ALA A 29 2.79 -2.19 -7.10
N ARG A 30 1.48 -2.41 -6.98
CA ARG A 30 0.90 -3.20 -5.91
C ARG A 30 -0.26 -4.06 -6.42
N SER A 31 -0.37 -5.28 -5.88
CA SER A 31 -1.58 -6.10 -5.89
C SER A 31 -2.28 -5.99 -4.53
N MET A 32 -3.59 -5.76 -4.56
CA MET A 32 -4.45 -5.90 -3.39
C MET A 32 -5.16 -7.24 -3.48
N ASP A 33 -4.82 -8.16 -2.59
CA ASP A 33 -5.51 -9.44 -2.51
C ASP A 33 -6.29 -9.50 -1.19
N TRP A 34 -7.57 -9.84 -1.30
CA TRP A 34 -8.50 -9.85 -0.18
C TRP A 34 -9.54 -10.94 -0.35
N ARG A 35 -9.79 -11.72 0.70
CA ARG A 35 -10.72 -12.86 0.64
C ARG A 35 -12.14 -12.42 0.32
N ASP A 36 -12.62 -11.37 0.99
CA ASP A 36 -13.99 -10.89 0.89
C ASP A 36 -14.08 -9.71 -0.10
N GLU A 37 -15.21 -8.99 -0.17
CA GLU A 37 -15.26 -7.76 -0.96
C GLU A 37 -14.57 -6.60 -0.23
N ILE A 38 -13.72 -5.86 -0.95
CA ILE A 38 -13.06 -4.64 -0.48
C ILE A 38 -13.21 -3.53 -1.54
N PRO A 39 -14.40 -2.93 -1.67
CA PRO A 39 -14.65 -1.86 -2.60
C PRO A 39 -13.61 -0.75 -2.43
N ALA A 40 -12.97 -0.39 -3.54
CA ALA A 40 -12.05 0.72 -3.62
C ALA A 40 -12.69 1.83 -4.45
N ASN A 41 -12.47 3.08 -4.07
CA ASN A 41 -12.68 4.25 -4.93
C ASN A 41 -11.38 5.03 -5.01
N LEU A 42 -11.21 5.85 -6.05
CA LEU A 42 -10.09 6.78 -6.09
C LEU A 42 -10.52 8.14 -5.57
N TRP A 43 -9.64 8.78 -4.82
CA TRP A 43 -9.89 10.09 -4.22
C TRP A 43 -8.71 11.01 -4.45
N VAL A 44 -8.99 12.25 -4.86
CA VAL A 44 -8.01 13.33 -4.89
C VAL A 44 -8.28 14.25 -3.71
N PHE A 45 -7.25 14.47 -2.90
CA PHE A 45 -7.26 15.39 -1.79
C PHE A 45 -6.30 16.56 -2.08
N PRO A 46 -6.78 17.82 -2.13
CA PRO A 46 -5.89 18.99 -2.18
C PRO A 46 -5.09 19.14 -0.87
N LYS A 47 -4.07 20.00 -0.90
CA LYS A 47 -3.38 20.41 0.33
C LYS A 47 -4.25 21.34 1.18
N GLY A 48 -3.87 21.55 2.43
CA GLY A 48 -4.59 22.45 3.34
C GLY A 48 -5.79 21.81 4.06
N ILE A 49 -5.98 20.50 3.97
CA ILE A 49 -7.07 19.80 4.66
C ILE A 49 -6.68 19.55 6.11
N ASP A 50 -7.46 20.07 7.04
CA ASP A 50 -7.34 19.74 8.46
C ASP A 50 -7.83 18.31 8.72
N ARG A 51 -6.99 17.52 9.38
CA ARG A 51 -7.27 16.13 9.73
C ARG A 51 -7.11 15.88 11.22
N ASN A 52 -7.85 14.89 11.69
CA ASN A 52 -7.84 14.37 13.04
C ASN A 52 -7.48 12.88 12.96
N GLY A 53 -6.58 12.42 13.84
CA GLY A 53 -6.12 11.04 13.89
C GLY A 53 -7.16 10.02 14.36
N GLN A 54 -8.40 10.42 14.67
CA GLN A 54 -9.53 9.53 14.96
C GLN A 54 -9.31 8.51 16.11
N VAL A 55 -8.62 8.91 17.17
CA VAL A 55 -8.44 8.11 18.41
C VAL A 55 -8.92 8.87 19.67
N GLY A 56 -9.93 9.73 19.50
CA GLY A 56 -10.49 10.54 20.58
C GLY A 56 -9.66 11.77 20.95
N SER A 57 -9.63 12.13 22.24
CA SER A 57 -8.96 13.36 22.74
C SER A 57 -7.43 13.36 22.56
N LYS A 58 -6.85 12.17 22.32
CA LYS A 58 -5.41 11.97 22.11
C LYS A 58 -5.04 11.86 20.64
N SER A 59 -5.96 12.14 19.72
CA SER A 59 -5.65 12.24 18.30
C SER A 59 -4.55 13.26 18.02
N VAL A 60 -3.63 12.87 17.13
CA VAL A 60 -2.82 13.83 16.39
C VAL A 60 -3.75 14.65 15.50
N LYS A 61 -3.46 15.95 15.34
CA LYS A 61 -4.10 16.82 14.38
C LYS A 61 -3.04 17.38 13.45
N TRP A 62 -3.36 17.50 12.16
CA TRP A 62 -2.45 18.09 11.18
C TRP A 62 -3.25 18.73 10.05
N THR A 63 -2.57 19.58 9.28
CA THR A 63 -3.08 20.14 8.03
C THR A 63 -2.25 19.55 6.90
N SER A 64 -2.86 19.01 5.84
CA SER A 64 -2.12 18.38 4.76
C SER A 64 -1.18 19.39 4.07
N LYS A 65 0.09 19.03 3.93
CA LYS A 65 1.11 19.86 3.25
C LYS A 65 1.11 19.60 1.74
N TYR A 66 0.79 18.37 1.37
CA TYR A 66 0.80 17.89 -0.01
C TYR A 66 -0.59 17.39 -0.41
N GLY A 67 -0.98 17.69 -1.65
CA GLY A 67 -2.11 17.03 -2.29
C GLY A 67 -1.78 15.59 -2.67
N SER A 68 -2.77 14.71 -2.70
CA SER A 68 -2.59 13.29 -3.01
C SER A 68 -3.75 12.69 -3.79
N LEU A 69 -3.44 11.64 -4.55
CA LEU A 69 -4.42 10.70 -5.09
C LEU A 69 -4.27 9.38 -4.34
N ILE A 70 -5.37 8.84 -3.83
CA ILE A 70 -5.38 7.58 -3.08
C ILE A 70 -6.41 6.60 -3.62
N SER A 71 -6.23 5.31 -3.37
CA SER A 71 -7.31 4.32 -3.41
C SER A 71 -7.78 4.01 -1.99
N SER A 72 -9.09 4.08 -1.76
CA SER A 72 -9.69 3.78 -0.46
C SER A 72 -9.93 2.28 -0.28
N SER A 73 -10.21 1.88 0.96
CA SER A 73 -10.93 0.63 1.27
C SER A 73 -12.23 0.98 1.97
N TRP A 74 -13.36 0.57 1.40
CA TRP A 74 -14.74 0.88 1.81
C TRP A 74 -15.04 2.38 2.03
N ASP A 75 -14.23 3.29 1.46
CA ASP A 75 -14.27 4.72 1.80
C ASP A 75 -14.18 5.00 3.31
N ILE A 76 -13.41 4.19 4.05
CA ILE A 76 -13.15 4.40 5.49
C ILE A 76 -11.65 4.44 5.84
N ALA A 77 -10.78 4.11 4.88
CA ALA A 77 -9.34 4.10 5.05
C ALA A 77 -8.64 4.42 3.72
N SER A 78 -7.47 5.04 3.79
CA SER A 78 -6.57 5.13 2.64
C SER A 78 -5.65 3.92 2.62
N ALA A 79 -5.80 3.07 1.60
CA ALA A 79 -5.04 1.83 1.49
C ALA A 79 -3.80 1.97 0.61
N ASP A 80 -3.85 2.83 -0.41
CA ASP A 80 -2.79 3.06 -1.39
C ASP A 80 -2.80 4.52 -1.83
N GLY A 81 -1.70 5.04 -2.35
CA GLY A 81 -1.74 6.29 -3.08
C GLY A 81 -0.38 6.93 -3.33
N MET A 82 -0.43 8.08 -3.98
CA MET A 82 0.73 8.91 -4.33
C MET A 82 0.43 10.40 -4.07
N ASN A 83 1.40 11.13 -3.54
CA ASN A 83 1.28 12.58 -3.37
C ASN A 83 1.92 13.38 -4.51
N GLU A 84 1.72 14.70 -4.52
CA GLU A 84 2.24 15.61 -5.54
C GLU A 84 3.78 15.73 -5.59
N LYS A 85 4.49 15.05 -4.69
CA LYS A 85 5.96 14.93 -4.66
C LYS A 85 6.47 13.59 -5.17
N GLY A 86 5.57 12.69 -5.55
CA GLY A 86 5.92 11.34 -6.00
C GLY A 86 6.27 10.39 -4.86
N LEU A 87 5.90 10.72 -3.61
CA LEU A 87 5.90 9.75 -2.51
C LEU A 87 4.70 8.83 -2.67
N VAL A 88 4.93 7.53 -2.70
CA VAL A 88 3.91 6.48 -2.75
C VAL A 88 3.85 5.79 -1.39
N ALA A 89 2.63 5.50 -0.92
CA ALA A 89 2.38 4.77 0.32
C ALA A 89 1.42 3.61 0.08
N ASN A 90 1.77 2.42 0.56
CA ASN A 90 0.99 1.20 0.38
C ASN A 90 0.80 0.49 1.73
N MET A 91 -0.45 0.31 2.17
CA MET A 91 -0.82 -0.49 3.35
C MET A 91 -1.02 -1.95 2.94
N LEU A 92 -0.13 -2.85 3.36
CA LEU A 92 -0.25 -4.28 3.09
C LEU A 92 -0.66 -5.01 4.36
N TRP A 93 -1.44 -6.09 4.26
CA TRP A 93 -1.74 -6.93 5.42
C TRP A 93 -0.47 -7.56 5.98
N LEU A 94 -0.37 -7.74 7.30
CA LEU A 94 0.69 -8.47 7.97
C LEU A 94 0.12 -9.09 9.24
N GLY A 95 -0.25 -10.38 9.17
CA GLY A 95 -0.91 -11.13 10.25
C GLY A 95 -0.13 -11.18 11.57
N GLU A 96 1.17 -10.97 11.49
CA GLU A 96 2.17 -10.97 12.56
C GLU A 96 2.27 -9.61 13.27
N SER A 97 1.58 -8.57 12.78
CA SER A 97 1.62 -7.24 13.38
C SER A 97 1.02 -7.23 14.78
N GLN A 98 1.74 -6.63 15.72
CA GLN A 98 1.29 -6.38 17.08
C GLN A 98 1.54 -4.90 17.41
N TYR A 99 0.48 -4.12 17.52
CA TYR A 99 0.56 -2.68 17.82
C TYR A 99 0.72 -2.41 19.32
N PRO A 100 1.33 -1.27 19.70
CA PRO A 100 1.38 -0.86 21.10
C PRO A 100 -0.03 -0.69 21.68
N LYS A 101 -0.19 -1.06 22.95
CA LYS A 101 -1.42 -0.76 23.70
C LYS A 101 -1.63 0.75 23.74
N PHE A 102 -2.85 1.19 23.43
CA PHE A 102 -3.24 2.59 23.46
C PHE A 102 -4.22 2.86 24.61
N ASP A 103 -3.88 3.84 25.44
CA ASP A 103 -4.76 4.34 26.51
C ASP A 103 -5.22 5.75 26.14
N GLY A 104 -6.52 5.91 25.86
CA GLY A 104 -7.13 7.20 25.54
C GLY A 104 -7.07 8.23 26.68
N LYS A 105 -6.76 7.81 27.92
CA LYS A 105 -6.51 8.68 29.07
C LYS A 105 -5.02 8.95 29.30
N GLY A 106 -4.15 8.21 28.64
CA GLY A 106 -2.69 8.30 28.77
C GLY A 106 -2.09 9.55 28.12
N SER A 107 -0.76 9.65 28.13
CA SER A 107 -0.03 10.79 27.55
C SER A 107 0.29 10.64 26.06
N LYS A 108 0.34 9.40 25.54
CA LYS A 108 0.70 9.11 24.15
C LYS A 108 -0.37 9.60 23.19
N LYS A 109 0.06 10.27 22.12
CA LYS A 109 -0.79 10.62 20.98
C LYS A 109 -0.91 9.44 20.04
N GLY A 110 -2.01 9.37 19.30
CA GLY A 110 -2.26 8.29 18.35
C GLY A 110 -2.89 8.74 17.04
N ILE A 111 -2.77 7.86 16.06
CA ILE A 111 -3.47 7.92 14.77
C ILE A 111 -4.10 6.55 14.53
N ALA A 112 -5.37 6.53 14.17
CA ALA A 112 -6.08 5.33 13.78
C ALA A 112 -5.46 4.78 12.49
N ILE A 113 -5.34 3.46 12.42
CA ILE A 113 -4.64 2.78 11.34
C ILE A 113 -5.18 3.09 9.94
N SER A 114 -6.45 3.47 9.85
CA SER A 114 -7.12 3.92 8.62
C SER A 114 -6.50 5.17 7.98
N LEU A 115 -5.83 6.02 8.76
CA LEU A 115 -5.16 7.24 8.32
C LEU A 115 -3.65 7.08 8.15
N TRP A 116 -3.06 5.91 8.44
CA TRP A 116 -1.60 5.80 8.52
C TRP A 116 -0.92 6.18 7.20
N ALA A 117 -1.33 5.59 6.07
CA ALA A 117 -0.83 5.99 4.76
C ALA A 117 -1.17 7.44 4.42
N GLN A 118 -2.39 7.90 4.73
CA GLN A 118 -2.80 9.28 4.45
C GLN A 118 -1.94 10.30 5.20
N TYR A 119 -1.60 10.05 6.45
CA TYR A 119 -0.71 10.90 7.24
C TYR A 119 0.64 11.07 6.55
N TYR A 120 1.19 9.98 6.01
CA TYR A 120 2.49 10.02 5.34
C TYR A 120 2.42 10.78 4.02
N LEU A 121 1.41 10.49 3.19
CA LEU A 121 1.17 11.20 1.93
C LEU A 121 0.92 12.70 2.14
N ASP A 122 0.25 13.07 3.22
CA ASP A 122 -0.05 14.46 3.54
C ASP A 122 1.16 15.25 4.03
N ASN A 123 2.14 14.60 4.68
CA ASN A 123 3.15 15.31 5.49
C ASN A 123 4.58 15.22 4.96
N PHE A 124 4.92 14.23 4.12
CA PHE A 124 6.29 13.98 3.69
C PHE A 124 6.44 14.04 2.17
N SER A 125 7.60 14.52 1.71
CA SER A 125 7.95 14.53 0.29
C SER A 125 8.89 13.40 -0.11
N THR A 126 9.62 12.84 0.86
CA THR A 126 10.63 11.78 0.65
C THR A 126 10.51 10.69 1.70
N VAL A 127 11.02 9.50 1.37
CA VAL A 127 11.13 8.37 2.30
C VAL A 127 12.00 8.75 3.49
N LYS A 128 13.14 9.40 3.24
CA LYS A 128 14.06 9.85 4.28
C LYS A 128 13.38 10.73 5.34
N GLU A 129 12.61 11.73 4.92
CA GLU A 129 11.86 12.60 5.85
C GLU A 129 10.89 11.80 6.72
N ALA A 130 10.14 10.88 6.11
CA ALA A 130 9.19 10.03 6.82
C ALA A 130 9.89 9.10 7.82
N VAL A 131 11.01 8.48 7.45
CA VAL A 131 11.80 7.61 8.33
C VAL A 131 12.38 8.38 9.52
N GLU A 132 13.01 9.54 9.28
CA GLU A 132 13.59 10.37 10.33
C GLU A 132 12.53 10.89 11.31
N PHE A 133 11.33 11.18 10.81
CA PHE A 133 10.19 11.53 11.64
C PHE A 133 9.74 10.35 12.51
N SER A 134 9.54 9.18 11.91
CA SER A 134 8.99 8.00 12.58
C SER A 134 9.91 7.39 13.61
N ARG A 135 11.23 7.50 13.43
CA ARG A 135 12.23 7.09 14.45
C ARG A 135 12.13 7.87 15.76
N LYS A 136 11.47 9.04 15.76
CA LYS A 136 11.21 9.82 16.98
C LYS A 136 9.95 9.35 17.72
N GLU A 137 9.18 8.43 17.13
CA GLU A 137 7.92 7.90 17.64
C GLU A 137 6.98 8.97 18.23
N PRO A 138 6.63 10.03 17.47
CA PRO A 138 5.83 11.15 18.00
C PRO A 138 4.39 10.76 18.32
N PHE A 139 3.91 9.64 17.76
CA PHE A 139 2.63 9.04 18.05
C PHE A 139 2.71 7.52 17.81
N VAL A 140 1.68 6.82 18.27
CA VAL A 140 1.48 5.40 17.96
C VAL A 140 0.39 5.20 16.92
N ILE A 141 0.51 4.14 16.13
CA ILE A 141 -0.61 3.65 15.32
C ILE A 141 -1.55 2.85 16.22
N VAL A 142 -2.83 3.15 16.15
CA VAL A 142 -3.87 2.46 16.92
C VAL A 142 -4.77 1.70 15.97
N SER A 143 -4.85 0.40 16.16
CA SER A 143 -5.64 -0.51 15.33
C SER A 143 -6.89 -0.99 16.06
N ASP A 144 -7.88 -1.43 15.29
CA ASP A 144 -9.14 -1.98 15.78
C ASP A 144 -9.69 -3.02 14.77
N TYR A 145 -10.81 -3.64 15.14
CA TYR A 145 -11.53 -4.59 14.32
C TYR A 145 -12.22 -3.91 13.12
N ILE A 146 -12.22 -4.60 11.98
CA ILE A 146 -12.99 -4.15 10.82
C ILE A 146 -14.49 -4.24 11.15
N PRO A 147 -15.27 -3.15 10.98
CA PRO A 147 -16.69 -3.12 11.35
C PRO A 147 -17.48 -4.26 10.70
N GLY A 148 -18.29 -4.96 11.51
CA GLY A 148 -19.10 -6.08 11.06
C GLY A 148 -18.35 -7.41 10.91
N THR A 149 -17.09 -7.48 11.35
CA THR A 149 -16.28 -8.71 11.30
C THR A 149 -15.56 -8.96 12.63
N GLU A 150 -15.03 -10.18 12.79
CA GLU A 150 -14.13 -10.54 13.91
C GLU A 150 -12.65 -10.34 13.55
N ARG A 151 -12.35 -9.67 12.44
CA ARG A 151 -10.98 -9.49 11.93
C ARG A 151 -10.34 -8.25 12.53
N PHE A 152 -9.34 -8.44 13.39
CA PHE A 152 -8.49 -7.36 13.88
C PHE A 152 -7.57 -6.87 12.75
N THR A 153 -7.48 -5.56 12.54
CA THR A 153 -6.71 -5.00 11.42
C THR A 153 -5.21 -5.11 11.69
N THR A 154 -4.50 -5.89 10.87
CA THR A 154 -3.04 -6.06 10.99
C THR A 154 -2.39 -5.79 9.65
N VAL A 155 -1.77 -4.62 9.54
CA VAL A 155 -1.11 -4.10 8.33
C VAL A 155 0.25 -3.49 8.66
N HIS A 156 1.18 -3.60 7.72
CA HIS A 156 2.41 -2.81 7.69
C HIS A 156 2.34 -1.75 6.58
N LEU A 157 3.13 -0.69 6.73
CA LEU A 157 3.22 0.39 5.74
C LEU A 157 4.51 0.22 4.94
N SER A 158 4.42 0.40 3.62
CA SER A 158 5.58 0.64 2.78
C SER A 158 5.49 1.99 2.10
N ILE A 159 6.64 2.61 1.90
CA ILE A 159 6.76 3.84 1.11
C ILE A 159 7.93 3.75 0.11
N SER A 160 7.75 4.44 -1.02
CA SER A 160 8.83 4.79 -1.96
C SER A 160 8.70 6.25 -2.34
N ASP A 161 9.79 6.83 -2.86
CA ASP A 161 9.74 8.16 -3.46
C ASP A 161 10.35 8.20 -4.87
N ALA A 162 10.23 9.36 -5.52
CA ALA A 162 10.73 9.61 -6.87
C ALA A 162 12.26 9.50 -7.01
N SER A 163 13.02 9.43 -5.91
CA SER A 163 14.46 9.16 -5.95
C SER A 163 14.78 7.65 -6.01
N GLY A 164 13.78 6.80 -5.76
CA GLY A 164 13.93 5.34 -5.69
C GLY A 164 14.38 4.84 -4.32
N ASP A 165 14.22 5.65 -3.28
CA ASP A 165 14.38 5.24 -1.88
C ASP A 165 13.15 4.44 -1.41
N ASN A 166 13.33 3.56 -0.42
CA ASN A 166 12.30 2.63 0.05
C ASN A 166 12.37 2.42 1.56
N ALA A 167 11.21 2.39 2.20
CA ALA A 167 11.12 1.96 3.60
C ALA A 167 9.88 1.11 3.88
N VAL A 168 10.02 0.22 4.86
CA VAL A 168 8.97 -0.65 5.40
C VAL A 168 8.86 -0.39 6.90
N PHE A 169 7.63 -0.24 7.40
CA PHE A 169 7.30 0.04 8.79
C PHE A 169 6.39 -1.06 9.32
N GLU A 170 6.91 -1.85 10.26
CA GLU A 170 6.20 -2.97 10.87
C GLU A 170 6.07 -2.73 12.38
N TYR A 171 4.94 -3.14 12.96
CA TYR A 171 4.79 -3.15 14.41
C TYR A 171 4.92 -4.59 14.90
N ILE A 172 6.07 -4.91 15.51
CA ILE A 172 6.37 -6.25 16.03
C ILE A 172 6.53 -6.16 17.54
N ASP A 173 5.81 -7.01 18.28
CA ASP A 173 5.75 -7.01 19.74
C ASP A 173 5.49 -5.61 20.35
N GLY A 174 4.62 -4.83 19.71
CA GLY A 174 4.25 -3.48 20.13
C GLY A 174 5.28 -2.39 19.82
N LYS A 175 6.36 -2.69 19.09
CA LYS A 175 7.44 -1.76 18.74
C LYS A 175 7.46 -1.48 17.25
N LEU A 176 7.75 -0.24 16.87
CA LEU A 176 7.96 0.13 15.48
C LEU A 176 9.34 -0.34 15.01
N ILE A 177 9.36 -1.23 14.03
CA ILE A 177 10.54 -1.68 13.31
C ILE A 177 10.54 -1.00 11.94
N ILE A 178 11.65 -0.35 11.58
CA ILE A 178 11.79 0.38 10.31
C ILE A 178 12.95 -0.21 9.52
N HIS A 179 12.66 -0.79 8.37
CA HIS A 179 13.64 -1.18 7.37
C HIS A 179 13.72 -0.07 6.33
N HIS A 180 14.89 0.56 6.18
CA HIS A 180 15.10 1.68 5.25
C HIS A 180 16.35 1.42 4.44
N ASP A 181 16.15 1.10 3.17
CA ASP A 181 17.24 0.94 2.20
C ASP A 181 16.68 1.03 0.77
N PRO A 182 17.31 1.79 -0.14
CA PRO A 182 16.87 1.89 -1.54
C PRO A 182 16.80 0.56 -2.30
N SER A 183 17.43 -0.52 -1.80
CA SER A 183 17.38 -1.87 -2.38
C SER A 183 16.15 -2.70 -1.95
N TYR A 184 15.37 -2.23 -0.98
CA TYR A 184 14.12 -2.87 -0.52
C TYR A 184 12.96 -2.60 -1.48
N THR A 185 13.10 -3.08 -2.71
CA THR A 185 12.17 -2.83 -3.81
C THR A 185 10.97 -3.76 -3.82
N VAL A 186 10.99 -4.85 -3.07
CA VAL A 186 9.90 -5.83 -3.02
C VAL A 186 9.47 -6.06 -1.60
N MET A 187 8.17 -6.22 -1.40
CA MET A 187 7.55 -6.53 -0.12
C MET A 187 6.26 -7.32 -0.34
N THR A 188 6.02 -8.31 0.51
CA THR A 188 4.75 -9.03 0.58
C THR A 188 4.17 -8.91 1.98
N ASN A 189 3.02 -9.56 2.21
CA ASN A 189 2.25 -9.49 3.44
C ASN A 189 2.74 -10.37 4.60
N SER A 190 3.64 -11.32 4.36
CA SER A 190 4.09 -12.27 5.38
C SER A 190 5.27 -13.09 4.84
N PRO A 191 6.19 -13.56 5.69
CA PRO A 191 6.33 -13.24 7.13
C PRO A 191 6.78 -11.78 7.36
N ILE A 192 7.26 -11.44 8.55
CA ILE A 192 7.90 -10.13 8.82
C ILE A 192 9.03 -9.86 7.81
N PHE A 193 9.33 -8.60 7.54
CA PHE A 193 10.17 -8.22 6.41
C PHE A 193 11.59 -8.82 6.47
N GLU A 194 12.18 -8.92 7.66
CA GLU A 194 13.51 -9.55 7.84
C GLU A 194 13.52 -11.03 7.38
N GLU A 195 12.45 -11.77 7.69
CA GLU A 195 12.29 -13.15 7.24
C GLU A 195 12.04 -13.23 5.73
N GLN A 196 11.27 -12.28 5.16
CA GLN A 196 11.10 -12.20 3.70
C GLN A 196 12.44 -12.04 2.99
N LEU A 197 13.33 -11.18 3.50
CA LEU A 197 14.68 -10.98 2.97
C LEU A 197 15.51 -12.27 3.05
N ALA A 198 15.46 -12.98 4.18
CA ALA A 198 16.17 -14.24 4.37
C ALA A 198 15.69 -15.33 3.39
N LEU A 199 14.37 -15.49 3.24
CA LEU A 199 13.77 -16.43 2.30
C LEU A 199 14.18 -16.11 0.86
N ASN A 200 14.16 -14.84 0.47
CA ASN A 200 14.58 -14.45 -0.88
C ASN A 200 16.08 -14.69 -1.11
N ASN A 201 16.92 -14.54 -0.09
CA ASN A 201 18.36 -14.77 -0.20
C ASN A 201 18.69 -16.22 -0.56
N TYR A 202 17.93 -17.20 -0.05
CA TYR A 202 18.06 -18.59 -0.48
C TYR A 202 17.84 -18.74 -2.00
N TRP A 203 16.77 -18.14 -2.52
CA TRP A 203 16.41 -18.24 -3.94
C TRP A 203 17.37 -17.49 -4.87
N LYS A 204 18.09 -16.47 -4.39
CA LYS A 204 19.14 -15.79 -5.18
C LYS A 204 20.28 -16.73 -5.61
N GLY A 205 20.51 -17.82 -4.88
CA GLY A 205 21.50 -18.84 -5.26
C GLY A 205 21.07 -19.75 -6.41
N ILE A 206 19.79 -19.71 -6.80
CA ILE A 206 19.22 -20.51 -7.88
C ILE A 206 18.92 -19.56 -9.04
N PRO A 207 19.45 -19.78 -10.26
CA PRO A 207 19.12 -18.94 -11.40
C PRO A 207 17.61 -18.95 -11.65
N GLY A 208 16.96 -17.77 -11.64
CA GLY A 208 15.52 -17.67 -11.83
C GLY A 208 15.02 -18.13 -13.21
N THR A 209 15.92 -18.27 -14.19
CA THR A 209 15.64 -18.92 -15.49
C THR A 209 15.57 -20.44 -15.40
N VAL A 210 16.10 -21.05 -14.32
CA VAL A 210 16.09 -22.49 -14.07
C VAL A 210 14.89 -22.87 -13.20
N MET A 211 14.67 -22.16 -12.10
CA MET A 211 13.55 -22.42 -11.20
C MET A 211 13.11 -21.16 -10.46
N LEU A 212 11.80 -20.98 -10.36
CA LEU A 212 11.16 -20.02 -9.45
C LEU A 212 9.99 -20.70 -8.76
N PRO A 213 9.73 -20.37 -7.48
CA PRO A 213 8.58 -20.89 -6.78
C PRO A 213 7.28 -20.29 -7.36
N GLY A 214 6.36 -21.17 -7.79
CA GLY A 214 5.19 -20.80 -8.59
C GLY A 214 3.86 -20.70 -7.82
N THR A 215 3.85 -20.92 -6.50
CA THR A 215 2.60 -20.90 -5.73
C THR A 215 2.16 -19.47 -5.39
N ASN A 216 1.00 -19.35 -4.73
CA ASN A 216 0.46 -18.06 -4.29
C ASN A 216 0.95 -17.63 -2.89
N ARG A 217 1.82 -18.43 -2.26
CA ARG A 217 2.44 -18.09 -0.97
C ARG A 217 3.17 -16.75 -1.08
N ALA A 218 3.16 -16.00 0.02
CA ALA A 218 3.78 -14.68 0.08
C ALA A 218 5.29 -14.72 -0.20
N ALA A 219 6.00 -15.74 0.29
CA ALA A 219 7.41 -15.97 -0.04
C ALA A 219 7.63 -16.21 -1.54
N ASP A 220 6.81 -17.06 -2.17
CA ASP A 220 6.92 -17.38 -3.59
C ASP A 220 6.70 -16.14 -4.47
N ARG A 221 5.66 -15.34 -4.14
CA ARG A 221 5.39 -14.07 -4.81
C ARG A 221 6.54 -13.08 -4.63
N PHE A 222 7.12 -13.00 -3.42
CA PHE A 222 8.29 -12.16 -3.16
C PHE A 222 9.45 -12.53 -4.07
N VAL A 223 9.76 -13.82 -4.19
CA VAL A 223 10.86 -14.32 -5.01
C VAL A 223 10.63 -14.03 -6.49
N ARG A 224 9.43 -14.32 -7.02
CA ARG A 224 9.08 -14.01 -8.41
C ARG A 224 9.16 -12.51 -8.69
N ALA A 225 8.59 -11.69 -7.81
CA ALA A 225 8.67 -10.23 -7.89
C ALA A 225 10.12 -9.75 -7.90
N SER A 226 10.94 -10.22 -6.96
CA SER A 226 12.34 -9.83 -6.81
C SER A 226 13.17 -10.21 -8.03
N TYR A 227 12.92 -11.39 -8.60
CA TYR A 227 13.58 -11.80 -9.84
C TYR A 227 13.12 -10.94 -11.03
N TYR A 228 11.81 -10.92 -11.32
CA TYR A 228 11.30 -10.31 -12.55
C TYR A 228 11.47 -8.80 -12.58
N ILE A 229 11.34 -8.09 -11.45
CA ILE A 229 11.51 -6.62 -11.43
C ILE A 229 12.94 -6.19 -11.82
N ASN A 230 13.93 -7.06 -11.60
CA ASN A 230 15.31 -6.84 -12.01
C ASN A 230 15.59 -7.39 -13.43
N ALA A 231 14.83 -8.38 -13.89
CA ALA A 231 15.01 -9.02 -15.20
C ALA A 231 14.30 -8.30 -16.37
N ILE A 232 13.25 -7.52 -16.09
CA ILE A 232 12.57 -6.72 -17.11
C ILE A 232 13.48 -5.64 -17.72
N PRO A 233 13.18 -5.12 -18.92
CA PRO A 233 14.00 -4.10 -19.57
C PRO A 233 14.27 -2.88 -18.68
N GLN A 234 15.54 -2.49 -18.59
CA GLN A 234 15.96 -1.25 -17.94
C GLN A 234 15.85 -0.08 -18.93
N THR A 235 14.73 0.65 -18.88
CA THR A 235 14.33 1.66 -19.86
C THR A 235 13.77 2.91 -19.19
N ALA A 236 14.01 4.05 -19.82
CA ALA A 236 13.37 5.32 -19.46
C ALA A 236 12.09 5.58 -20.29
N ASP A 237 11.79 4.76 -21.31
CA ASP A 237 10.53 4.85 -22.05
C ASP A 237 9.38 4.44 -21.15
N ILE A 238 8.54 5.42 -20.79
CA ILE A 238 7.54 5.22 -19.75
C ILE A 238 6.49 4.18 -20.14
N ARG A 239 6.12 4.11 -21.43
CA ARG A 239 5.15 3.14 -21.92
C ARG A 239 5.67 1.71 -21.74
N THR A 240 6.92 1.46 -22.13
CA THR A 240 7.58 0.16 -21.96
C THR A 240 7.78 -0.17 -20.48
N ALA A 241 8.21 0.79 -19.66
CA ALA A 241 8.43 0.59 -18.22
C ALA A 241 7.11 0.23 -17.50
N VAL A 242 6.04 1.00 -17.70
CA VAL A 242 4.72 0.73 -17.12
C VAL A 242 4.18 -0.62 -17.57
N ALA A 243 4.27 -0.94 -18.88
CA ALA A 243 3.84 -2.25 -19.38
C ALA A 243 4.61 -3.42 -18.72
N SER A 244 5.93 -3.26 -18.58
CA SER A 244 6.78 -4.26 -17.93
C SER A 244 6.42 -4.44 -16.46
N VAL A 245 6.25 -3.35 -15.71
CA VAL A 245 5.86 -3.39 -14.29
C VAL A 245 4.47 -4.00 -14.10
N PHE A 246 3.50 -3.67 -14.96
CA PHE A 246 2.19 -4.34 -14.96
C PHE A 246 2.32 -5.85 -15.15
N SER A 247 3.20 -6.31 -16.05
CA SER A 247 3.41 -7.73 -16.26
C SER A 247 3.96 -8.44 -15.00
N VAL A 248 4.89 -7.81 -14.28
CA VAL A 248 5.46 -8.34 -13.02
C VAL A 248 4.38 -8.43 -11.95
N ILE A 249 3.61 -7.36 -11.72
CA ILE A 249 2.61 -7.36 -10.65
C ILE A 249 1.43 -8.28 -10.96
N ARG A 250 1.09 -8.48 -12.25
CA ARG A 250 0.13 -9.51 -12.69
C ARG A 250 0.68 -10.93 -12.47
N ASN A 251 1.96 -11.19 -12.74
CA ASN A 251 2.60 -12.48 -12.43
C ASN A 251 2.60 -12.81 -10.93
N CYS A 252 2.69 -11.79 -10.09
CA CYS A 252 2.65 -11.92 -8.64
C CYS A 252 1.25 -11.82 -8.05
N SER A 253 0.21 -11.62 -8.88
CA SER A 253 -1.18 -11.61 -8.42
C SER A 253 -1.67 -13.03 -8.16
N VAL A 254 -2.65 -13.16 -7.28
CA VAL A 254 -3.34 -14.42 -7.00
C VAL A 254 -4.58 -14.50 -7.90
N PRO A 255 -4.76 -15.60 -8.67
CA PRO A 255 -5.96 -15.82 -9.47
C PRO A 255 -7.26 -15.59 -8.68
N TYR A 256 -8.28 -15.10 -9.37
CA TYR A 256 -9.58 -14.88 -8.75
C TYR A 256 -10.31 -16.20 -8.49
N GLY A 257 -10.92 -16.32 -7.30
CA GLY A 257 -11.81 -17.44 -6.96
C GLY A 257 -11.10 -18.69 -6.44
N ILE A 258 -9.77 -18.67 -6.30
CA ILE A 258 -9.06 -19.76 -5.64
C ILE A 258 -8.91 -19.45 -4.14
N THR A 259 -9.25 -20.44 -3.33
CA THR A 259 -8.96 -20.49 -1.90
C THR A 259 -8.40 -21.87 -1.60
N SER A 260 -7.61 -21.98 -0.53
CA SER A 260 -7.06 -23.26 -0.09
C SER A 260 -7.64 -23.58 1.28
N ALA A 261 -8.19 -24.78 1.45
CA ALA A 261 -8.70 -25.24 2.75
C ALA A 261 -7.58 -25.43 3.78
N THR A 262 -6.36 -25.72 3.32
CA THR A 262 -5.15 -25.86 4.17
C THR A 262 -4.35 -24.56 4.28
N GLU A 263 -4.61 -23.59 3.40
CA GLU A 263 -4.00 -22.26 3.41
C GLU A 263 -5.09 -21.19 3.26
N PRO A 264 -5.95 -21.00 4.28
CA PRO A 264 -7.06 -20.03 4.26
C PRO A 264 -6.60 -18.57 4.07
N ASN A 265 -5.28 -18.37 4.06
CA ASN A 265 -4.54 -17.14 3.92
C ASN A 265 -4.39 -16.73 2.44
N ILE A 266 -4.57 -17.65 1.49
CA ILE A 266 -4.48 -17.31 0.07
C ILE A 266 -5.77 -16.60 -0.35
N SER A 267 -5.65 -15.32 -0.64
CA SER A 267 -6.74 -14.45 -1.05
C SER A 267 -6.59 -14.04 -2.51
N SER A 268 -7.73 -13.89 -3.19
CA SER A 268 -7.77 -13.47 -4.59
C SER A 268 -7.39 -12.01 -4.77
N THR A 269 -6.62 -11.69 -5.81
CA THR A 269 -6.37 -10.29 -6.19
C THR A 269 -7.68 -9.62 -6.59
N ARG A 270 -7.92 -8.41 -6.08
CA ARG A 270 -9.11 -7.58 -6.31
C ARG A 270 -8.83 -6.42 -7.25
N TRP A 271 -7.67 -5.81 -7.10
CA TRP A 271 -7.21 -4.72 -7.98
C TRP A 271 -5.70 -4.59 -7.92
N ARG A 272 -5.15 -3.82 -8.87
CA ARG A 272 -3.74 -3.46 -8.93
C ARG A 272 -3.59 -1.96 -9.16
N SER A 273 -2.58 -1.37 -8.51
CA SER A 273 -2.16 0.01 -8.76
C SER A 273 -0.73 0.04 -9.31
N VAL A 274 -0.43 1.02 -10.15
CA VAL A 274 0.92 1.33 -10.63
C VAL A 274 1.11 2.83 -10.59
N SER A 275 2.12 3.31 -9.87
CA SER A 275 2.42 4.72 -9.67
C SER A 275 3.71 5.08 -10.38
N ASP A 276 3.61 5.86 -11.46
CA ASP A 276 4.75 6.54 -12.06
C ASP A 276 5.08 7.78 -11.22
N GLN A 277 6.09 7.64 -10.36
CA GLN A 277 6.46 8.65 -9.37
C GLN A 277 7.13 9.87 -10.00
N LYS A 278 7.71 9.72 -11.20
CA LYS A 278 8.37 10.81 -11.90
C LYS A 278 7.37 11.69 -12.64
N ASN A 279 6.43 11.08 -13.37
CA ASN A 279 5.45 11.86 -14.15
C ASN A 279 4.15 12.12 -13.40
N LEU A 280 4.00 11.60 -12.17
CA LEU A 280 2.83 11.73 -11.30
C LEU A 280 1.56 11.15 -11.93
N VAL A 281 1.69 9.98 -12.55
CA VAL A 281 0.56 9.26 -13.15
C VAL A 281 0.27 8.00 -12.33
N TYR A 282 -0.98 7.84 -11.94
CA TYR A 282 -1.45 6.69 -11.17
C TYR A 282 -2.38 5.84 -12.04
N TYR A 283 -1.93 4.64 -12.37
CA TYR A 283 -2.67 3.65 -13.13
C TYR A 283 -3.38 2.70 -12.17
N PHE A 284 -4.58 2.27 -12.55
CA PHE A 284 -5.41 1.39 -11.74
C PHE A 284 -6.19 0.40 -12.60
N GLU A 285 -6.33 -0.83 -12.12
CA GLU A 285 -7.21 -1.83 -12.72
C GLU A 285 -7.88 -2.68 -11.64
N THR A 286 -9.17 -2.98 -11.83
CA THR A 286 -9.88 -3.98 -11.02
C THR A 286 -9.93 -5.31 -11.78
N VAL A 287 -9.98 -6.44 -11.08
CA VAL A 287 -10.02 -7.75 -11.76
C VAL A 287 -11.35 -8.04 -12.46
N PHE A 288 -12.40 -7.29 -12.15
CA PHE A 288 -13.75 -7.47 -12.71
C PHE A 288 -14.06 -6.54 -13.90
N THR A 289 -13.20 -5.56 -14.15
CA THR A 289 -13.30 -4.68 -15.31
C THR A 289 -12.16 -5.00 -16.27
N PRO A 290 -12.42 -5.46 -17.51
CA PRO A 290 -11.37 -5.87 -18.44
C PRO A 290 -10.67 -4.66 -19.10
N ASN A 291 -10.22 -3.70 -18.29
CA ASN A 291 -9.53 -2.51 -18.75
C ASN A 291 -8.63 -1.92 -17.66
N THR A 292 -7.65 -1.13 -18.10
CA THR A 292 -6.79 -0.30 -17.25
C THR A 292 -7.09 1.16 -17.56
N PHE A 293 -7.17 1.99 -16.53
CA PHE A 293 -7.26 3.44 -16.67
C PHE A 293 -6.17 4.10 -15.83
N TRP A 294 -5.97 5.39 -16.02
CA TRP A 294 -5.00 6.16 -15.26
C TRP A 294 -5.46 7.59 -15.00
N VAL A 295 -4.79 8.18 -14.02
CA VAL A 295 -5.09 9.49 -13.50
C VAL A 295 -3.79 10.28 -13.48
N ASP A 296 -3.77 11.41 -14.19
CA ASP A 296 -2.66 12.35 -14.15
C ASP A 296 -2.87 13.32 -12.98
N LEU A 297 -2.07 13.20 -11.93
CA LEU A 297 -2.27 14.00 -10.72
C LEU A 297 -2.08 15.50 -10.99
N LYS A 298 -1.30 15.87 -12.02
CA LYS A 298 -1.00 17.27 -12.38
C LYS A 298 -2.20 18.00 -12.99
N ASP A 299 -3.22 17.28 -13.44
CA ASP A 299 -4.43 17.85 -14.02
C ASP A 299 -5.46 18.30 -12.95
N PHE A 300 -5.21 18.04 -11.67
CA PHE A 300 -6.05 18.52 -10.58
C PHE A 300 -5.48 19.79 -9.94
N ASP A 301 -6.38 20.68 -9.50
CA ASP A 301 -6.00 21.77 -8.61
C ASP A 301 -5.77 21.20 -7.19
N LEU A 302 -4.49 21.06 -6.82
CA LEU A 302 -4.07 20.62 -5.49
C LEU A 302 -3.75 21.79 -4.55
N SER A 303 -4.09 23.03 -4.94
CA SER A 303 -3.97 24.20 -4.07
C SER A 303 -4.92 24.10 -2.85
N PRO A 304 -4.78 24.93 -1.80
CA PRO A 304 -5.73 24.94 -0.69
C PRO A 304 -7.17 25.33 -1.09
N LYS A 305 -7.36 25.84 -2.33
CA LYS A 305 -8.67 26.14 -2.92
C LYS A 305 -9.19 25.00 -3.80
N GLY A 306 -8.38 23.97 -4.01
CA GLY A 306 -8.73 22.78 -4.74
C GLY A 306 -9.91 22.06 -4.10
N LYS A 307 -10.58 21.23 -4.90
CA LYS A 307 -11.75 20.47 -4.46
C LYS A 307 -11.35 19.03 -4.18
N VAL A 308 -12.02 18.42 -3.20
CA VAL A 308 -11.95 16.98 -3.02
C VAL A 308 -12.70 16.32 -4.16
N MET A 309 -12.05 15.39 -4.85
CA MET A 309 -12.61 14.71 -6.01
C MET A 309 -12.68 13.21 -5.77
N LYS A 310 -13.73 12.55 -6.25
CA LYS A 310 -13.93 11.11 -6.17
C LYS A 310 -14.15 10.53 -7.56
N LEU A 311 -13.47 9.42 -7.85
CA LEU A 311 -13.84 8.50 -8.93
C LEU A 311 -14.48 7.26 -8.30
N ASP A 312 -15.77 7.11 -8.55
CA ASP A 312 -16.56 5.98 -8.05
C ASP A 312 -16.34 4.75 -8.93
N LEU A 313 -15.82 3.67 -8.35
CA LEU A 313 -15.59 2.38 -8.99
C LEU A 313 -16.59 1.32 -8.53
N SER A 314 -17.57 1.69 -7.69
CA SER A 314 -18.59 0.75 -7.21
C SER A 314 -19.40 0.16 -8.37
N ASN A 315 -20.00 -1.01 -8.12
CA ASN A 315 -20.87 -1.71 -9.08
C ASN A 315 -20.20 -1.96 -10.45
N ASN A 316 -18.89 -2.24 -10.45
CA ASN A 316 -18.09 -2.50 -11.66
C ASN A 316 -18.12 -1.36 -12.69
N LYS A 317 -18.27 -0.11 -12.25
CA LYS A 317 -18.09 1.06 -13.12
C LYS A 317 -16.74 0.98 -13.83
N THR A 318 -16.79 1.03 -15.16
CA THR A 318 -15.63 0.82 -16.01
C THR A 318 -15.18 2.14 -16.59
N TYR A 319 -13.87 2.40 -16.50
CA TYR A 319 -13.20 3.54 -17.10
C TYR A 319 -12.08 3.04 -18.01
N ASN A 320 -11.66 3.89 -18.94
CA ASN A 320 -10.65 3.56 -19.93
C ASN A 320 -9.76 4.77 -20.23
N GLY A 321 -8.45 4.55 -20.32
CA GLY A 321 -7.55 5.63 -20.67
C GLY A 321 -7.33 6.62 -19.52
N LYS A 322 -7.15 7.91 -19.88
CA LYS A 322 -7.03 9.01 -18.90
C LYS A 322 -8.42 9.39 -18.36
N SER A 323 -8.66 9.18 -17.07
CA SER A 323 -10.00 9.30 -16.45
C SER A 323 -10.18 10.52 -15.54
N ASN A 324 -9.31 11.54 -15.66
CA ASN A 324 -9.42 12.76 -14.85
C ASN A 324 -10.79 13.45 -14.95
N ALA A 325 -11.42 13.46 -16.13
CA ALA A 325 -12.72 14.10 -16.37
C ALA A 325 -13.92 13.37 -15.73
N ASP A 326 -13.72 12.10 -15.35
CA ASP A 326 -14.77 11.27 -14.75
C ASP A 326 -14.91 11.51 -13.24
N PHE A 327 -13.88 12.08 -12.62
CA PHE A 327 -13.93 12.48 -11.21
C PHE A 327 -15.02 13.53 -10.96
N LYS A 328 -15.73 13.37 -9.85
CA LYS A 328 -16.75 14.32 -9.39
C LYS A 328 -16.34 14.90 -8.05
N GLU A 329 -16.63 16.19 -7.86
CA GLU A 329 -16.50 16.83 -6.56
C GLU A 329 -17.31 16.06 -5.51
N SER A 330 -16.73 15.83 -4.34
CA SER A 330 -17.36 15.06 -3.28
C SER A 330 -16.90 15.58 -1.92
N ALA A 331 -17.73 15.40 -0.89
CA ALA A 331 -17.26 15.57 0.47
C ALA A 331 -16.20 14.49 0.78
N PRO A 332 -15.12 14.80 1.52
CA PRO A 332 -14.16 13.78 1.92
C PRO A 332 -14.86 12.71 2.75
N PHE A 333 -14.51 11.45 2.50
CA PHE A 333 -15.02 10.35 3.33
C PHE A 333 -14.50 10.46 4.78
N THR A 334 -15.24 9.86 5.70
CA THR A 334 -14.87 9.81 7.11
C THR A 334 -13.98 8.60 7.36
N PHE A 335 -12.75 8.84 7.82
CA PHE A 335 -11.87 7.75 8.24
C PHE A 335 -12.44 7.02 9.45
N LEU A 336 -12.32 5.69 9.45
CA LEU A 336 -12.68 4.88 10.60
C LEU A 336 -11.75 5.21 11.77
N GLY A 337 -12.35 5.62 12.89
CA GLY A 337 -11.67 5.84 14.15
C GLY A 337 -11.97 4.78 15.20
N LEU A 338 -11.41 5.00 16.38
CA LEU A 338 -11.87 4.35 17.61
C LEU A 338 -13.15 5.03 18.08
N LYS A 339 -14.08 4.24 18.63
CA LYS A 339 -15.31 4.74 19.25
C LYS A 339 -15.05 5.38 20.60
#